data_AF-A0A7Y6Y5K2-F1
#
_entry.id   AF-A0A7Y6Y5K2-F1
#
_cell.length_a   1.000
_cell.length_b   1.000
_cell.length_c   1.000
_cell.angle_alpha   90.00
_cell.angle_beta   90.00
_cell.angle_gamma   90.00
#
_symmetry.space_group_name_H-M   'P 1'
#
loop_
_entity.id
_entity.type
_entity.pdbx_description
1 polymer ?
#
loop_
_entity_poly.entity_id
_entity_poly.type
_entity_poly.pdbx_seq_one_letter_code
_entity_poly.pdbx_strand_id
1 'polypeptide(L)'
;MIKALLSYTLIFFGLYLVGLGIHEYYLSEKDLILPFSINKVYQFHFGFSLLVCVNLKLLSNVNKFLSQLGFIYLGTLLVKILLFAIVFYQSVFAVESLSQTSRLSLLIPALIFLLTEAVFVVKILNENNS
;
A
#
# COMPACT_ATOMS: atom_id res chain seq x y z
N MET A 1 21.02 -5.52 -3.15
CA MET A 1 20.19 -4.99 -2.04
C MET A 1 19.88 -3.50 -2.19
N ILE A 2 20.87 -2.59 -2.11
CA ILE A 2 20.64 -1.13 -2.18
C ILE A 2 19.89 -0.67 -3.43
N LYS A 3 20.26 -1.17 -4.62
CA LYS A 3 19.56 -0.85 -5.88
C LYS A 3 18.07 -1.22 -5.83
N ALA A 4 17.72 -2.34 -5.20
CA ALA A 4 16.33 -2.79 -5.05
C ALA A 4 15.57 -1.89 -4.06
N LEU A 5 16.15 -1.58 -2.90
CA LEU A 5 15.54 -0.69 -1.91
C LEU A 5 15.31 0.72 -2.47
N LEU A 6 16.28 1.25 -3.23
CA LEU A 6 16.14 2.52 -3.93
C LEU A 6 15.01 2.46 -4.96
N SER A 7 14.94 1.38 -5.75
CA SER A 7 13.87 1.18 -6.73
C SER A 7 12.49 1.14 -6.08
N TYR A 8 12.30 0.39 -4.98
CA TYR A 8 11.02 0.34 -4.27
C TYR A 8 10.62 1.71 -3.74
N THR A 9 11.57 2.42 -3.13
CA THR A 9 11.35 3.76 -2.59
C THR A 9 10.92 4.73 -3.68
N LEU A 10 11.65 4.79 -4.79
CA LEU A 10 11.34 5.68 -5.91
C LEU A 10 9.98 5.37 -6.54
N ILE A 11 9.65 4.09 -6.74
CA ILE A 11 8.39 3.70 -7.39
C ILE A 11 7.20 3.99 -6.47
N PHE A 12 7.26 3.59 -5.20
CA PHE A 12 6.17 3.88 -4.26
C PHE A 12 6.04 5.38 -3.99
N PHE A 13 7.14 6.13 -3.94
CA PHE A 13 7.10 7.58 -3.79
C PHE A 13 6.53 8.27 -5.04
N GLY A 14 6.88 7.79 -6.23
CA GLY A 14 6.27 8.25 -7.48
C GLY A 14 4.77 7.98 -7.52
N LEU A 15 4.33 6.79 -7.13
CA LEU A 15 2.90 6.45 -7.00
C LEU A 15 2.18 7.31 -5.96
N TYR A 16 2.85 7.61 -4.84
CA TYR A 16 2.33 8.53 -3.83
C TYR A 16 2.10 9.92 -4.41
N LEU A 17 3.14 10.54 -5.00
CA LEU A 17 3.06 11.90 -5.53
C LEU A 17 2.06 12.02 -6.70
N VAL A 18 2.20 11.16 -7.70
CA VAL A 18 1.36 11.20 -8.91
C VAL A 18 -0.07 10.82 -8.56
N GLY A 19 -0.25 9.74 -7.79
CA GLY A 19 -1.58 9.27 -7.40
C GLY A 19 -2.32 10.27 -6.53
N LEU A 20 -1.65 10.85 -5.52
CA LEU A 20 -2.27 11.87 -4.66
C LEU A 20 -2.60 13.13 -5.47
N GLY A 21 -1.66 13.62 -6.30
CA GLY A 21 -1.86 14.83 -7.09
C GLY A 21 -3.05 14.71 -8.06
N ILE A 22 -3.16 13.58 -8.77
CA ILE A 22 -4.31 13.30 -9.66
C ILE A 22 -5.62 13.26 -8.86
N HIS A 23 -5.61 12.61 -7.69
CA HIS A 23 -6.81 12.45 -6.87
C HIS A 23 -7.27 13.79 -6.27
N GLU A 24 -6.35 14.59 -5.72
CA GLU A 24 -6.65 15.92 -5.18
C GLU A 24 -7.12 16.88 -6.27
N TYR A 25 -6.51 16.83 -7.45
CA TYR A 25 -6.98 17.59 -8.62
C TYR A 25 -8.42 17.22 -9.00
N TYR A 26 -8.73 15.92 -9.11
CA TYR A 26 -10.07 15.45 -9.45
C TYR A 26 -11.12 15.86 -8.40
N LEU A 27 -10.79 15.74 -7.10
CA LEU A 27 -11.69 16.15 -6.03
C LEU A 27 -11.95 17.65 -6.07
N SER A 28 -10.92 18.46 -6.32
CA SER A 28 -11.03 19.92 -6.40
C SER A 28 -11.81 20.37 -7.62
N GLU A 29 -11.60 19.74 -8.78
CA GLU A 29 -12.32 20.07 -10.03
C GLU A 29 -13.83 19.76 -9.95
N LYS A 30 -14.21 18.84 -9.07
CA LYS A 30 -15.61 18.42 -8.87
C LYS A 30 -16.24 18.93 -7.57
N ASP A 31 -15.54 19.78 -6.81
CA ASP A 31 -15.94 20.25 -5.48
C ASP A 31 -16.37 19.11 -4.52
N LEU A 32 -15.68 17.97 -4.61
CA LEU A 32 -15.99 16.77 -3.84
C LEU A 32 -15.26 16.79 -2.49
N ILE A 33 -16.04 16.77 -1.40
CA ILE A 33 -15.51 16.72 -0.04
C ILE A 33 -15.61 15.29 0.49
N LEU A 34 -14.46 14.72 0.87
CA LEU A 34 -14.38 13.40 1.49
C LEU A 34 -14.49 13.52 3.02
N PRO A 35 -15.15 12.56 3.70
CA PRO A 35 -15.23 12.54 5.16
C PRO A 35 -13.91 12.13 5.84
N PHE A 36 -12.82 12.02 5.08
CA PHE A 36 -11.50 11.63 5.54
C PHE A 36 -10.40 12.30 4.72
N SER A 37 -9.20 12.33 5.29
CA SER A 37 -8.03 12.87 4.57
C SER A 37 -7.51 11.86 3.56
N ILE A 38 -7.64 12.18 2.27
CA ILE A 38 -7.09 11.35 1.19
C ILE A 38 -5.56 11.24 1.27
N ASN A 39 -4.87 12.31 1.67
CA ASN A 39 -3.42 12.28 1.90
C ASN A 39 -3.03 11.20 2.93
N LYS A 40 -3.75 11.10 4.07
CA LYS A 40 -3.48 10.04 5.06
C LYS A 40 -3.66 8.63 4.49
N VAL A 41 -4.64 8.43 3.61
CA VAL A 41 -4.86 7.14 2.93
C VAL A 41 -3.66 6.78 2.06
N TYR A 42 -3.20 7.72 1.22
CA TYR A 42 -2.01 7.52 0.39
C TYR A 42 -0.74 7.30 1.21
N GLN A 43 -0.54 8.06 2.29
CA GLN A 43 0.59 7.90 3.20
C GLN A 43 0.60 6.53 3.87
N PHE A 44 -0.57 6.04 4.31
CA PHE A 44 -0.69 4.71 4.89
C PHE A 44 -0.26 3.62 3.89
N HIS A 45 -0.81 3.64 2.68
CA HIS A 45 -0.47 2.63 1.67
C HIS A 45 0.98 2.74 1.19
N PHE A 46 1.50 3.96 1.01
CA PHE A 46 2.90 4.22 0.71
C PHE A 46 3.83 3.64 1.77
N GLY A 47 3.64 4.02 3.04
CA GLY A 47 4.50 3.61 4.14
C GLY A 47 4.43 2.10 4.36
N PHE A 48 3.23 1.53 4.37
CA PHE A 48 3.04 0.11 4.63
C PHE A 48 3.62 -0.75 3.51
N SER A 49 3.37 -0.41 2.24
CA SER A 49 3.90 -1.18 1.10
C SER A 49 5.42 -1.10 1.00
N LEU A 50 6.00 0.08 1.27
CA LEU A 50 7.44 0.22 1.36
C LEU A 50 8.01 -0.65 2.49
N LEU A 51 7.42 -0.62 3.68
CA LEU A 51 7.82 -1.45 4.82
C LEU A 51 7.77 -2.94 4.47
N VAL A 52 6.71 -3.41 3.83
CA VAL A 52 6.57 -4.83 3.42
C VAL A 52 7.68 -5.22 2.45
N CYS A 53 7.88 -4.47 1.36
CA CYS A 53 8.89 -4.80 0.36
C CYS A 53 10.32 -4.74 0.93
N VAL A 54 10.62 -3.73 1.77
CA VAL A 54 11.93 -3.61 2.44
C VAL A 54 12.17 -4.80 3.37
N ASN A 55 11.21 -5.10 4.27
CA ASN A 55 11.37 -6.19 5.24
C ASN A 55 11.45 -7.56 4.56
N LEU A 56 10.62 -7.82 3.54
CA LEU A 56 10.71 -9.06 2.77
C LEU A 56 12.05 -9.19 2.05
N LYS A 57 12.59 -8.10 1.48
CA LYS A 57 13.90 -8.14 0.84
C LYS A 57 15.06 -8.32 1.82
N LEU A 58 14.92 -7.86 3.07
CA LEU A 58 15.89 -8.11 4.12
C LEU A 58 15.82 -9.57 4.60
N LEU A 59 14.60 -10.06 4.89
CA LEU A 59 14.35 -11.44 5.30
C LEU A 59 14.75 -12.46 4.24
N SER A 60 14.70 -12.09 2.95
CA SER A 60 15.14 -12.98 1.87
C SER A 60 16.62 -13.33 1.94
N ASN A 61 17.44 -12.55 2.63
CA ASN A 61 18.87 -12.87 2.83
C ASN A 61 19.11 -13.78 4.04
N VAL A 62 18.05 -14.17 4.77
CA VAL A 62 18.13 -15.04 5.93
C VAL A 62 17.60 -16.42 5.54
N ASN A 63 18.51 -17.40 5.38
CA ASN A 63 18.20 -18.74 4.86
C ASN A 63 16.99 -19.42 5.53
N LYS A 64 16.79 -19.20 6.84
CA LYS A 64 15.67 -19.77 7.60
C LYS A 64 14.29 -19.29 7.10
N PHE A 65 14.19 -18.04 6.64
CA PHE A 65 12.92 -17.42 6.26
C PHE A 65 12.62 -17.52 4.76
N LEU A 66 13.60 -17.89 3.94
CA LEU A 66 13.50 -17.92 2.48
C LEU A 66 12.33 -18.80 2.00
N SER A 67 12.18 -20.01 2.57
CA SER A 67 11.08 -20.92 2.25
C SER A 67 9.71 -20.47 2.78
N GLN A 68 9.67 -19.48 3.67
CA GLN A 68 8.46 -18.99 4.32
C GLN A 68 8.05 -17.58 3.86
N LEU A 69 8.82 -16.93 2.98
CA LEU A 69 8.57 -15.54 2.56
C LEU A 69 7.15 -15.31 2.01
N GLY A 70 6.60 -16.27 1.26
CA GLY A 70 5.23 -16.20 0.76
C GLY A 70 4.18 -16.22 1.89
N PHE A 71 4.38 -17.06 2.91
CA PHE A 71 3.53 -17.10 4.10
C PHE A 71 3.65 -15.84 4.94
N ILE A 72 4.88 -15.32 5.11
CA ILE A 72 5.14 -14.06 5.80
C ILE A 72 4.38 -12.93 5.10
N TYR A 73 4.47 -12.85 3.76
CA TYR A 73 3.75 -11.85 2.98
C TYR A 73 2.23 -11.94 3.19
N LEU A 74 1.64 -13.14 3.14
CA LEU A 74 0.22 -13.33 3.40
C LEU A 74 -0.17 -12.84 4.81
N GLY A 75 0.65 -13.13 5.81
CA GLY A 75 0.47 -12.60 7.16
C GLY A 75 0.51 -11.07 7.20
N THR A 76 1.46 -10.44 6.48
CA THR A 76 1.54 -8.98 6.39
C THR A 76 0.31 -8.35 5.72
N LEU A 77 -0.32 -9.02 4.75
CA LEU A 77 -1.56 -8.55 4.13
C LEU A 77 -2.72 -8.52 5.14
N LEU A 78 -2.85 -9.56 5.96
CA LEU A 78 -3.86 -9.59 7.03
C LEU A 78 -3.63 -8.45 8.03
N VAL A 79 -2.37 -8.25 8.45
CA VAL A 79 -2.00 -7.14 9.34
C VAL A 79 -2.30 -5.79 8.69
N LYS A 80 -2.04 -5.62 7.39
CA LYS A 80 -2.35 -4.39 6.64
C LYS A 80 -3.84 -4.07 6.68
N ILE A 81 -4.69 -5.06 6.43
CA ILE A 81 -6.14 -4.92 6.43
C ILE A 81 -6.63 -4.53 7.82
N LEU A 82 -6.16 -5.23 8.87
CA LEU A 82 -6.53 -4.93 10.25
C LEU A 82 -6.09 -3.52 10.67
N LEU A 83 -4.84 -3.13 10.37
CA LEU A 83 -4.35 -1.79 10.68
C LEU A 83 -5.09 -0.71 9.89
N PHE A 84 -5.42 -0.96 8.63
CA PHE A 84 -6.24 -0.03 7.85
C PHE A 84 -7.62 0.16 8.50
N ALA A 85 -8.28 -0.94 8.87
CA ALA A 85 -9.58 -0.89 9.55
C ALA A 85 -9.52 -0.14 10.88
N ILE A 86 -8.43 -0.27 11.65
CA ILE A 86 -8.23 0.46 12.91
C ILE A 86 -7.95 1.94 12.65
N VAL A 87 -6.98 2.27 11.79
CA VAL A 87 -6.55 3.65 11.51
C VAL A 87 -7.66 4.48 10.86
N PHE A 88 -8.44 3.86 9.98
CA PHE A 88 -9.54 4.52 9.26
C PHE A 88 -10.91 4.11 9.81
N TYR A 89 -10.99 3.66 11.07
CA TYR A 89 -12.24 3.16 11.67
C TYR A 89 -13.39 4.15 11.54
N GLN A 90 -13.14 5.42 11.86
CA GLN A 90 -14.14 6.48 11.75
C GLN A 90 -14.65 6.62 10.30
N SER A 91 -13.73 6.63 9.35
CA SER A 91 -14.03 6.78 7.93
C SER A 91 -14.78 5.59 7.35
N VAL A 92 -14.49 4.36 7.80
CA VAL A 92 -15.01 3.11 7.21
C VAL A 92 -16.29 2.65 7.92
N PHE A 93 -16.38 2.79 9.24
CA PHE A 93 -17.42 2.18 10.06
C PHE A 93 -18.30 3.17 10.83
N ALA A 94 -17.82 4.38 11.14
CA ALA A 94 -18.59 5.34 11.93
C ALA A 94 -19.50 6.26 11.10
N VAL A 95 -19.26 6.37 9.79
CA VAL A 95 -20.13 7.11 8.87
C VAL A 95 -21.30 6.23 8.43
N GLU A 96 -22.53 6.65 8.71
CA GLU A 96 -23.76 5.87 8.40
C GLU A 96 -23.86 5.44 6.93
N SER A 97 -23.38 6.27 6.00
CA SER A 97 -23.26 5.89 4.61
C SER A 97 -22.13 6.63 3.89
N LEU A 98 -21.12 5.89 3.43
CA LEU A 98 -20.15 6.42 2.48
C LEU A 98 -20.77 6.49 1.09
N SER A 99 -20.65 7.66 0.44
CA SER A 99 -20.95 7.82 -0.98
C SER A 99 -20.08 6.89 -1.83
N GLN A 100 -20.54 6.56 -3.04
CA GLN A 100 -19.77 5.72 -3.96
C GLN A 100 -18.38 6.31 -4.24
N THR A 101 -18.31 7.63 -4.44
CA THR A 101 -17.04 8.38 -4.57
C THR A 101 -16.13 8.13 -3.37
N SER A 102 -16.63 8.27 -2.14
CA SER A 102 -15.81 8.09 -0.95
C SER A 102 -15.27 6.67 -0.81
N ARG A 103 -16.07 5.65 -1.18
CA ARG A 103 -15.62 4.25 -1.19
C ARG A 103 -14.52 4.03 -2.23
N LEU A 104 -14.73 4.53 -3.45
CA LEU A 104 -13.73 4.45 -4.51
C LEU A 104 -12.44 5.20 -4.14
N SER A 105 -12.57 6.34 -3.44
CA SER A 105 -11.42 7.11 -2.98
C SER A 105 -10.57 6.37 -1.93
N LEU A 106 -11.14 5.42 -1.19
CA LEU A 106 -10.39 4.51 -0.30
C LEU A 106 -9.81 3.31 -1.07
N LEU A 107 -10.58 2.75 -2.02
CA LEU A 107 -10.21 1.52 -2.72
C LEU A 107 -9.13 1.72 -3.79
N ILE A 108 -9.17 2.82 -4.54
CA ILE A 108 -8.22 3.07 -5.62
C ILE A 108 -6.77 3.11 -5.11
N PRO A 109 -6.43 3.86 -4.05
CA PRO A 109 -5.08 3.82 -3.48
C PRO A 109 -4.73 2.42 -2.98
N ALA A 110 -5.65 1.75 -2.28
CA ALA A 110 -5.40 0.41 -1.76
C ALA A 110 -5.02 -0.57 -2.86
N LEU A 111 -5.75 -0.59 -3.98
CA LEU A 111 -5.49 -1.48 -5.11
C LEU A 111 -4.19 -1.15 -5.84
N ILE A 112 -3.92 0.12 -6.14
CA ILE A 112 -2.72 0.54 -6.88
C ILE A 112 -1.45 0.17 -6.09
N PHE A 113 -1.42 0.46 -4.79
CA PHE A 113 -0.28 0.12 -3.95
C PHE A 113 -0.15 -1.39 -3.74
N LEU A 114 -1.26 -2.11 -3.55
CA LEU A 114 -1.25 -3.56 -3.38
C LEU A 114 -0.76 -4.30 -4.64
N LEU A 115 -1.22 -3.90 -5.83
CA LEU A 115 -0.78 -4.51 -7.08
C LEU A 115 0.71 -4.27 -7.32
N THR A 116 1.18 -3.04 -7.07
CA THR A 116 2.62 -2.71 -7.16
C THR A 116 3.45 -3.51 -6.16
N GLU A 117 2.97 -3.60 -4.92
CA GLU A 117 3.57 -4.43 -3.86
C GLU A 117 3.67 -5.89 -4.30
N ALA A 118 2.58 -6.47 -4.80
CA ALA A 118 2.56 -7.85 -5.28
C ALA A 118 3.60 -8.12 -6.38
N VAL A 119 3.75 -7.20 -7.34
CA VAL A 119 4.79 -7.30 -8.39
C VAL A 119 6.19 -7.35 -7.79
N PHE A 120 6.49 -6.48 -6.81
CA PHE A 120 7.79 -6.53 -6.14
C PHE A 120 7.97 -7.78 -5.29
N VAL A 121 6.94 -8.25 -4.61
CA VAL A 121 7.02 -9.47 -3.82
C VAL A 121 7.30 -10.67 -4.71
N VAL A 122 6.60 -10.82 -5.84
CA VAL A 122 6.87 -11.88 -6.83
C VAL A 122 8.33 -11.82 -7.29
N LYS A 123 8.85 -10.61 -7.57
CA LYS A 123 10.26 -10.43 -7.94
C LYS A 123 11.20 -10.88 -6.82
N ILE A 124 10.95 -10.51 -5.57
CA ILE A 124 11.76 -10.92 -4.41
C ILE A 124 11.74 -12.44 -4.24
N LEU A 125 10.58 -13.09 -4.40
CA LEU A 125 10.45 -14.54 -4.28
C LEU A 125 11.22 -15.28 -5.39
N ASN A 126 11.11 -14.81 -6.63
CA ASN A 126 11.75 -15.44 -7.78
C ASN A 126 13.28 -15.24 -7.81
N GLU A 127 13.79 -14.13 -7.28
CA GLU A 127 15.23 -13.90 -7.14
C GLU A 127 15.95 -14.96 -6.29
N ASN A 128 15.22 -15.75 -5.49
CA ASN A 128 15.77 -16.78 -4.61
C ASN A 128 15.43 -18.23 -5.04
N ASN A 129 14.65 -18.40 -6.12
CA ASN A 129 14.26 -19.71 -6.66
C ASN A 129 15.09 -20.10 -7.90
N SER A 130 16.20 -19.39 -8.17
CA SER A 130 17.12 -19.62 -9.29
C SER A 130 18.49 -20.07 -8.80
#